data_AF-A0A7V0WBT3-F1
#
_entry.id   AF-A0A7V0WBT3-F1
#
_cell.length_a   1.000
_cell.length_b   1.000
_cell.length_c   1.000
_cell.angle_alpha   90.00
_cell.angle_beta   90.00
_cell.angle_gamma   90.00
#
_symmetry.space_group_name_H-M   'P 1'
#
loop_
_entity.id
_entity.type
_entity.pdbx_description
1 polymer ?
#
loop_
_entity_poly.entity_id
_entity_poly.type
_entity_poly.pdbx_seq_one_letter_code
_entity_poly.pdbx_strand_id
1 'polypeptide(L)'
;EEIAKTRNLAASTIAGHLERLIRDGRDIDIDRIIDPSKRTGIEKVFLTKKTWSLGPVVDHFNGTVSFGEAKLVRAYLQRNTPES
;
A
#
# COMPACT_ATOMS: atom_id res chain seq x y z
N GLU A 1 26.61 1.72 -4.34
CA GLU A 1 25.17 1.91 -4.62
C GLU A 1 24.41 0.57 -4.56
N GLU A 2 24.36 -0.10 -3.41
CA GLU A 2 23.98 -1.53 -3.35
C GLU A 2 22.92 -1.85 -2.27
N ILE A 3 21.90 -0.99 -2.09
CA ILE A 3 20.82 -1.25 -1.11
C ILE A 3 19.41 -1.26 -1.75
N ALA A 4 19.27 -0.78 -2.99
CA ALA A 4 17.95 -0.59 -3.62
C ALA A 4 17.42 -1.80 -4.42
N LYS A 5 18.24 -2.82 -4.72
CA LYS A 5 17.85 -3.92 -5.62
C LYS A 5 17.19 -5.11 -4.91
N THR A 6 17.60 -5.44 -3.69
CA THR A 6 17.08 -6.62 -2.97
C THR A 6 15.61 -6.45 -2.54
N ARG A 7 15.16 -5.22 -2.29
CA ARG A 7 13.76 -4.94 -1.92
C ARG A 7 12.80 -4.78 -3.11
N ASN A 8 13.32 -4.54 -4.31
CA ASN A 8 12.51 -4.43 -5.53
C ASN A 8 11.95 -5.79 -6.00
N LEU A 9 12.62 -6.90 -5.68
CA LEU A 9 12.10 -8.25 -5.95
C LEU A 9 10.98 -8.67 -4.98
N ALA A 10 11.02 -8.19 -3.73
CA ALA A 10 9.95 -8.46 -2.77
C ALA A 10 8.64 -7.76 -3.18
N ALA A 11 8.73 -6.52 -3.69
CA ALA A 11 7.56 -5.75 -4.13
C ALA A 11 6.82 -6.38 -5.33
N SER A 12 7.55 -6.99 -6.27
CA SER A 12 6.97 -7.67 -7.44
C SER A 12 6.32 -9.01 -7.06
N THR A 13 6.82 -9.69 -6.02
CA THR A 13 6.21 -10.92 -5.50
C THR A 13 4.97 -10.63 -4.63
N ILE A 14 5.00 -9.58 -3.81
CA ILE A 14 3.86 -9.16 -2.99
C ILE A 14 2.69 -8.70 -3.87
N ALA A 15 2.96 -7.95 -4.94
CA ALA A 15 1.90 -7.53 -5.86
C ALA A 15 1.18 -8.73 -6.49
N GLY A 16 1.92 -9.77 -6.94
CA GLY A 16 1.33 -10.98 -7.53
C GLY A 16 0.61 -11.88 -6.53
N HIS A 17 1.13 -12.02 -5.31
CA HIS A 17 0.48 -12.82 -4.26
C HIS A 17 -0.81 -12.15 -3.78
N LEU A 18 -0.79 -10.81 -3.69
CA LEU A 18 -1.88 -10.04 -3.12
C LEU A 18 -2.99 -9.76 -4.14
N GLU A 19 -2.66 -9.67 -5.43
CA GLU A 19 -3.66 -9.66 -6.52
C GLU A 19 -4.45 -10.99 -6.61
N ARG A 20 -3.86 -12.10 -6.15
CA ARG A 20 -4.54 -13.39 -6.04
C ARG A 20 -5.44 -13.44 -4.79
N LEU A 21 -4.94 -12.93 -3.66
CA LEU A 21 -5.70 -12.85 -2.42
C LEU A 21 -6.90 -11.90 -2.50
N ILE A 22 -6.81 -10.78 -3.22
CA ILE A 22 -7.92 -9.83 -3.42
C ILE A 22 -9.04 -10.48 -4.25
N ARG A 23 -8.67 -11.31 -5.25
CA ARG A 23 -9.60 -12.00 -6.13
C ARG A 23 -10.37 -13.11 -5.44
N ASP A 24 -9.77 -13.75 -4.44
CA ASP A 24 -10.36 -14.89 -3.73
C ASP A 24 -11.46 -14.49 -2.71
N GLY A 25 -11.78 -13.20 -2.57
CA GLY A 25 -12.91 -12.73 -1.76
C GLY A 25 -12.74 -12.97 -0.25
N ARG A 26 -11.58 -13.46 0.20
CA ARG A 26 -11.25 -13.50 1.61
C ARG A 26 -11.03 -12.09 2.10
N ASP A 27 -11.61 -11.78 3.25
CA ASP A 27 -11.36 -10.54 3.98
C ASP A 27 -9.85 -10.40 4.20
N ILE A 28 -9.19 -9.58 3.39
CA ILE A 28 -7.76 -9.33 3.54
C ILE A 28 -7.63 -8.41 4.75
N ASP A 29 -7.22 -9.03 5.84
CA ASP A 29 -6.71 -8.36 7.01
C ASP A 29 -5.37 -7.71 6.64
N ILE A 30 -5.45 -6.51 6.04
CA ILE A 30 -4.31 -5.71 5.59
C ILE A 30 -3.36 -5.40 6.76
N ASP A 31 -3.89 -5.40 7.98
CA ASP A 31 -3.17 -5.19 9.23
C ASP A 31 -2.24 -6.39 9.57
N ARG A 32 -2.38 -7.53 8.89
CA ARG A 32 -1.41 -8.64 8.92
C ARG A 32 -0.25 -8.47 7.94
N ILE A 33 -0.37 -7.54 7.00
CA ILE A 33 0.58 -7.35 5.89
C ILE A 33 1.36 -6.06 6.08
N ILE A 34 0.70 -5.03 6.61
CA ILE A 34 1.27 -3.72 6.91
C ILE A 34 0.95 -3.42 8.36
N ASP A 35 1.92 -2.84 9.08
CA ASP A 35 1.68 -2.38 10.44
C ASP A 35 0.45 -1.43 10.48
N PRO A 36 -0.50 -1.63 11.41
CA PRO A 36 -1.72 -0.81 11.50
C PRO A 36 -1.43 0.68 11.61
N SER A 37 -0.33 1.04 12.29
CA SER A 37 0.09 2.43 12.46
C SER A 37 0.52 3.04 11.13
N LYS A 38 1.27 2.27 10.32
CA LYS A 38 1.68 2.69 8.97
C LYS A 38 0.49 2.77 8.03
N ARG A 39 -0.38 1.76 8.05
CA ARG A 39 -1.61 1.72 7.25
C ARG A 39 -2.45 2.97 7.50
N THR A 40 -2.77 3.26 8.76
CA THR A 40 -3.54 4.45 9.16
C THR A 40 -2.84 5.75 8.72
N GLY A 41 -1.51 5.81 8.85
CA GLY A 41 -0.72 6.94 8.36
C GLY A 41 -0.90 7.13 6.85
N ILE A 42 -0.71 6.07 6.06
CA ILE A 42 -0.83 6.10 4.61
C ILE A 42 -2.25 6.49 4.19
N GLU A 43 -3.27 5.92 4.84
CA GLU A 43 -4.68 6.28 4.60
C GLU A 43 -4.91 7.77 4.81
N LYS A 44 -4.43 8.30 5.92
CA LYS A 44 -4.54 9.72 6.25
C LYS A 44 -3.89 10.60 5.18
N VAL A 45 -2.74 10.20 4.63
CA VAL A 45 -2.06 10.99 3.59
C VAL A 45 -2.87 10.99 2.30
N PHE A 46 -3.38 9.84 1.85
CA PHE A 46 -4.25 9.76 0.66
C PHE A 46 -5.49 10.66 0.80
N LEU A 47 -6.17 10.60 1.95
CA LEU A 47 -7.36 11.39 2.23
C LEU A 47 -7.05 12.89 2.40
N THR A 48 -5.99 13.23 3.13
CA THR A 48 -5.61 14.62 3.43
C THR A 48 -5.11 15.34 2.19
N LYS A 49 -4.27 14.67 1.38
CA LYS A 49 -3.76 15.23 0.12
C LYS A 49 -4.74 15.08 -1.04
N LYS A 50 -5.88 14.40 -0.83
CA LYS A 50 -6.87 14.04 -1.86
C LYS A 50 -6.22 13.55 -3.15
N THR A 51 -5.20 12.72 -3.00
CA THR A 51 -4.41 12.18 -4.11
C THR A 51 -4.53 10.68 -4.09
N TRP A 52 -4.40 10.06 -5.27
CA TRP A 52 -4.26 8.60 -5.40
C TRP A 52 -2.89 8.22 -5.96
N SER A 53 -2.01 9.21 -6.11
CA SER A 53 -0.65 9.05 -6.59
C SER A 53 0.23 8.50 -5.48
N LEU A 54 0.96 7.41 -5.77
CA LEU A 54 1.83 6.76 -4.77
C LEU A 54 3.07 7.58 -4.45
N GLY A 55 3.60 8.32 -5.43
CA GLY A 55 4.84 9.11 -5.27
C GLY A 55 4.78 10.09 -4.10
N PRO A 56 3.81 11.03 -4.06
CA PRO A 56 3.66 11.99 -2.96
C PRO A 56 3.43 11.35 -1.60
N VAL A 57 2.84 10.15 -1.56
CA VAL A 57 2.60 9.42 -0.32
C VAL A 57 3.89 8.80 0.20
N VAL A 58 4.61 8.07 -0.66
CA VAL A 58 5.91 7.47 -0.31
C VAL A 58 6.93 8.54 0.09
N ASP A 59 6.94 9.66 -0.63
CA ASP A 59 7.79 10.82 -0.34
C ASP A 59 7.47 11.44 1.03
N HIS A 60 6.19 11.54 1.40
CA HIS A 60 5.75 12.03 2.71
C HIS A 60 6.27 11.19 3.88
N PHE A 61 6.50 9.89 3.67
CA PHE A 61 7.09 9.01 4.68
C PHE A 61 8.61 8.93 4.60
N ASN A 62 9.27 9.77 3.78
CA ASN A 62 10.73 9.80 3.59
C ASN A 62 11.33 8.40 3.33
N GLY A 63 10.61 7.54 2.58
CA GLY A 63 11.07 6.17 2.28
C GLY A 63 10.84 5.14 3.39
N THR A 64 10.18 5.51 4.50
CA THR A 64 9.74 4.58 5.57
C THR A 64 8.59 3.68 5.11
N VAL A 65 7.86 4.15 4.10
CA VAL A 65 6.78 3.42 3.41
C VAL A 65 7.24 3.12 1.98
N SER A 66 7.07 1.87 1.57
CA SER A 66 7.37 1.42 0.22
C SER A 66 6.19 1.67 -0.73
N PHE A 67 6.47 1.78 -2.03
CA PHE A 67 5.43 1.85 -3.07
C PHE A 67 4.44 0.68 -3.01
N GLY A 68 4.91 -0.51 -2.62
CA GLY A 68 4.05 -1.68 -2.39
C GLY A 68 3.03 -1.43 -1.27
N GLU A 69 3.49 -1.01 -0.09
CA GLU A 69 2.63 -0.67 1.06
C GLU A 69 1.61 0.41 0.69
N ALA A 70 2.05 1.49 0.03
CA ALA A 70 1.16 2.56 -0.43
C ALA A 70 0.10 2.06 -1.44
N LYS A 71 0.49 1.18 -2.38
CA LYS A 71 -0.43 0.61 -3.38
C LYS A 71 -1.50 -0.27 -2.72
N LEU A 72 -1.11 -1.03 -1.69
CA LEU A 72 -2.00 -1.91 -0.93
C LEU A 72 -3.05 -1.12 -0.17
N VAL A 73 -2.62 -0.12 0.60
CA VAL A 73 -3.53 0.74 1.35
C VAL A 73 -4.48 1.49 0.42
N ARG A 74 -3.99 1.95 -0.74
CA ARG A 74 -4.86 2.55 -1.76
C ARG A 74 -5.94 1.59 -2.26
N ALA A 75 -5.56 0.36 -2.62
CA ALA A 75 -6.50 -0.65 -3.11
C ALA A 75 -7.54 -1.01 -2.02
N TYR A 76 -7.11 -1.10 -0.77
CA TYR A 76 -7.98 -1.29 0.38
C TYR A 76 -8.98 -0.13 0.56
N LEU A 77 -8.50 1.12 0.50
CA LEU A 77 -9.36 2.31 0.57
C LEU A 77 -10.38 2.37 -0.57
N GLN A 78 -9.96 2.10 -1.80
CA GLN A 78 -10.85 2.12 -2.98
C GLN A 78 -11.91 1.02 -2.92
N ARG A 79 -11.65 -0.11 -2.26
CA ARG A 79 -12.65 -1.16 -2.04
C ARG A 79 -13.68 -0.77 -0.97
N ASN A 80 -13.24 -0.12 0.10
CA ASN A 80 -14.11 0.26 1.23
C ASN A 80 -14.81 1.61 1.07
N THR A 81 -14.36 2.43 0.13
CA THR A 81 -15.03 3.67 -0.24
C THR A 81 -15.85 3.36 -1.49
N PRO A 82 -17.17 3.10 -1.40
CA PRO A 82 -18.00 3.07 -2.60
C PRO A 82 -17.91 4.45 -3.24
N GLU A 83 -17.38 4.52 -4.47
CA GLU A 83 -17.62 5.66 -5.34
C GLU A 83 -19.14 5.92 -5.33
N SER A 84 -19.52 7.08 -4.79
CA SER A 84 -20.88 7.61 -4.89
C SER A 84 -20.98 8.45 -6.15
#